data_AF-A0A9E0KXM5-F1
#
_entry.id   AF-A0A9E0KXM5-F1
#
_cell.length_a   1.000
_cell.length_b   1.000
_cell.length_c   1.000
_cell.angle_alpha   90.00
_cell.angle_beta   90.00
_cell.angle_gamma   90.00
#
_symmetry.space_group_name_H-M   'P 1'
#
loop_
_entity.id
_entity.type
_entity.pdbx_description
1 polymer ?
#
loop_
_entity_poly.entity_id
_entity_poly.type
_entity_poly.pdbx_seq_one_letter_code
_entity_poly.pdbx_strand_id
1 'polypeptide(L)'
;MDYFAYHNGTLCAEDLPLNEIAKRFGTPTYVYSRATLERHFRAFDEAFAAIPHQVCYAVKANSNLAVLNVLARLGAGFDIVSGGELERVLAAGGEPGKVVFSGLGKQEAEIARALEVGIAC
;
A
#
# COMPACT_ATOMS: atom_id res chain seq x y z
N MET A 1 -2.72 13.86 10.03
CA MET A 1 -3.14 13.21 11.29
C MET A 1 -3.49 11.78 10.99
N ASP A 2 -3.34 10.87 11.96
CA ASP A 2 -3.45 9.41 11.89
C ASP A 2 -4.56 8.90 12.85
N TYR A 3 -4.60 7.61 13.17
CA TYR A 3 -5.46 7.01 14.20
C TYR A 3 -4.62 6.44 15.36
N PHE A 4 -3.54 7.13 15.73
CA PHE A 4 -2.81 6.85 16.97
C PHE A 4 -3.14 7.94 17.98
N ALA A 5 -3.89 7.58 19.02
CA ALA A 5 -4.40 8.54 19.99
C ALA A 5 -4.34 7.99 21.41
N TYR A 6 -4.26 8.90 22.38
CA TYR A 6 -4.37 8.56 23.78
C TYR A 6 -5.84 8.40 24.17
N HIS A 7 -6.21 7.23 24.67
CA HIS A 7 -7.49 6.97 25.31
C HIS A 7 -7.24 6.69 26.80
N ASN A 8 -7.75 7.56 27.68
CA ASN A 8 -7.56 7.45 29.13
C ASN A 8 -6.08 7.26 29.56
N GLY A 9 -5.16 8.00 28.92
CA GLY A 9 -3.72 7.95 29.20
C GLY A 9 -2.96 6.78 28.57
N THR A 10 -3.64 5.90 27.81
CA THR A 10 -3.00 4.80 27.06
C THR A 10 -2.97 5.12 25.57
N LEU A 11 -1.80 5.00 24.93
CA LEU A 11 -1.67 5.17 23.48
C LEU A 11 -2.22 3.94 22.75
N CYS A 12 -3.21 4.16 21.89
CA CYS A 12 -3.86 3.12 21.10
C CYS A 12 -3.55 3.29 19.61
N ALA A 13 -3.49 2.16 18.88
CA ALA A 13 -3.62 2.14 17.43
C ALA A 13 -5.07 1.81 17.10
N GLU A 14 -5.81 2.79 16.59
CA GLU A 14 -7.27 2.73 16.51
C GLU A 14 -7.82 2.44 17.92
N ASP A 15 -8.61 1.37 18.09
CA ASP A 15 -9.18 1.00 19.38
C ASP A 15 -8.30 0.07 20.22
N LEU A 16 -7.12 -0.33 19.72
CA LEU A 16 -6.27 -1.34 20.38
C LEU A 16 -5.08 -0.70 21.12
N PRO A 17 -4.92 -0.93 22.44
CA PRO A 17 -3.78 -0.43 23.20
C PRO A 17 -2.43 -0.95 22.70
N LEU A 18 -1.46 -0.06 22.47
CA LEU A 18 -0.15 -0.45 21.94
C LEU A 18 0.65 -1.34 22.91
N ASN A 19 0.41 -1.23 24.21
CA ASN A 19 1.04 -2.10 25.21
C ASN A 19 0.56 -3.55 25.09
N GLU A 20 -0.68 -3.81 24.66
CA GLU A 20 -1.17 -5.17 24.39
C GLU A 20 -0.53 -5.74 23.12
N ILE A 21 -0.38 -4.93 22.08
CA ILE A 21 0.34 -5.30 20.86
C ILE A 21 1.80 -5.65 21.20
N ALA A 22 2.48 -4.79 21.97
CA ALA A 22 3.86 -5.02 22.39
C ALA A 22 4.01 -6.30 23.25
N LYS A 23 3.06 -6.58 24.15
CA LYS A 23 3.05 -7.84 24.92
C LYS A 23 2.88 -9.07 24.03
N ARG A 24 2.04 -8.99 23.01
CA ARG A 24 1.72 -10.12 22.12
C ARG A 24 2.82 -10.39 21.09
N PHE A 25 3.40 -9.35 20.49
CA PHE A 25 4.32 -9.47 19.36
C PHE A 25 5.78 -9.13 19.71
N GLY A 26 6.04 -8.67 20.93
CA GLY A 26 7.36 -8.22 21.37
C GLY A 26 7.73 -6.83 20.86
N THR A 27 8.98 -6.42 21.14
CA THR A 27 9.55 -5.15 20.68
C THR A 27 10.97 -5.35 20.16
N PRO A 28 11.38 -4.66 19.06
CA PRO A 28 10.62 -3.65 18.32
C PRO A 28 9.53 -4.24 17.40
N THR A 29 8.40 -3.54 17.29
CA THR A 29 7.26 -3.92 16.42
C THR A 29 6.75 -2.70 15.65
N TYR A 30 6.60 -2.83 14.34
CA TYR A 30 5.87 -1.85 13.52
C TYR A 30 4.37 -2.12 13.58
N VAL A 31 3.58 -1.07 13.80
CA VAL A 31 2.11 -1.12 13.84
C VAL A 31 1.57 -0.15 12.81
N TYR A 32 0.68 -0.62 11.95
CA TYR A 32 0.04 0.19 10.92
C TYR A 32 -1.46 0.28 11.20
N SER A 33 -2.04 1.47 11.06
CA SER A 33 -3.48 1.67 11.13
C SER A 33 -4.09 1.52 9.74
N ARG A 34 -5.04 0.60 9.61
CA ARG A 34 -5.81 0.43 8.38
C ARG A 34 -6.67 1.67 8.12
N ALA A 35 -7.35 2.19 9.14
CA ALA A 35 -8.18 3.39 9.01
C ALA A 35 -7.37 4.59 8.50
N THR A 36 -6.13 4.73 8.95
CA THR A 36 -5.20 5.78 8.48
C THR A 36 -4.87 5.61 7.00
N LEU A 37 -4.50 4.40 6.56
CA LEU A 37 -4.21 4.11 5.15
C LEU A 37 -5.43 4.42 4.25
N GLU A 38 -6.61 3.92 4.63
CA GLU A 38 -7.82 4.14 3.84
C GLU A 38 -8.19 5.62 3.76
N ARG A 39 -8.11 6.36 4.88
CA ARG A 39 -8.40 7.80 4.89
C ARG A 39 -7.46 8.58 3.98
N HIS A 40 -6.16 8.31 4.04
CA HIS A 40 -5.18 9.06 3.24
C HIS A 40 -5.31 8.74 1.75
N PHE A 41 -5.59 7.48 1.40
CA PHE A 41 -5.85 7.12 0.01
C PHE A 41 -7.11 7.84 -0.51
N ARG A 42 -8.24 7.72 0.21
CA ARG A 42 -9.51 8.37 -0.18
C ARG A 42 -9.37 9.88 -0.29
N ALA A 43 -8.71 10.53 0.68
CA ALA A 43 -8.52 11.99 0.63
C ALA A 43 -7.71 12.43 -0.60
N PHE A 44 -6.75 11.62 -1.06
CA PHE A 44 -5.98 11.91 -2.26
C PHE A 44 -6.80 11.66 -3.53
N ASP A 45 -7.49 10.51 -3.60
CA ASP A 45 -8.36 10.12 -4.72
C ASP A 45 -9.52 11.12 -4.93
N GLU A 46 -10.25 11.44 -3.86
CA GLU A 46 -11.39 12.36 -3.88
C GLU A 46 -11.01 13.79 -4.28
N ALA A 47 -9.78 14.22 -4.00
CA ALA A 47 -9.29 15.55 -4.39
C ALA A 47 -9.25 15.73 -5.92
N PHE A 48 -9.18 14.64 -6.69
CA PHE A 48 -9.17 14.64 -8.15
C PHE A 48 -10.46 14.09 -8.76
N ALA A 49 -11.52 13.87 -7.97
CA ALA A 49 -12.78 13.26 -8.43
C ALA A 49 -13.47 13.95 -9.63
N ALA A 50 -13.18 15.24 -9.87
CA ALA A 50 -13.72 15.99 -11.01
C ALA A 50 -13.05 15.67 -12.35
N ILE A 51 -11.93 14.94 -12.36
CA ILE A 51 -11.19 14.57 -13.57
C ILE A 51 -10.96 13.06 -13.62
N PRO A 52 -10.92 12.45 -14.82
CA PRO A 52 -10.46 11.06 -14.95
C PRO A 52 -9.03 10.94 -14.41
N HIS A 53 -8.83 10.07 -13.43
CA HIS A 53 -7.53 9.88 -12.79
C HIS A 53 -7.37 8.44 -12.28
N GLN A 54 -6.14 8.08 -11.93
CA GLN A 54 -5.80 6.85 -11.24
C GLN A 54 -4.70 7.14 -10.22
N VAL A 55 -4.94 6.81 -8.96
CA VAL A 55 -3.91 6.93 -7.92
C VAL A 55 -3.01 5.70 -7.95
N CYS A 56 -1.76 5.87 -8.35
CA CYS A 56 -0.74 4.82 -8.31
C CYS A 56 0.11 4.95 -7.03
N TYR A 57 -0.14 4.08 -6.05
CA TYR A 57 0.66 4.06 -4.82
C TYR A 57 2.09 3.56 -5.10
N ALA A 58 3.10 4.33 -4.68
CA ALA A 58 4.50 3.95 -4.82
C ALA A 58 4.86 2.82 -3.84
N VAL A 59 4.97 1.59 -4.36
CA VAL A 59 5.11 0.36 -3.55
C VAL A 59 6.35 0.40 -2.65
N LYS A 60 7.43 1.03 -3.10
CA LYS A 60 8.68 1.22 -2.36
C LYS A 60 8.53 1.92 -1.01
N ALA A 61 7.45 2.67 -0.78
CA ALA A 61 7.22 3.36 0.50
C ALA A 61 6.90 2.37 1.64
N ASN A 62 6.07 1.36 1.35
CA ASN A 62 5.76 0.25 2.24
C ASN A 62 5.13 -0.88 1.41
N SER A 63 5.90 -1.94 1.17
CA SER A 63 5.55 -3.07 0.31
C SER A 63 5.02 -4.29 1.08
N ASN A 64 4.58 -4.08 2.33
CA ASN A 64 3.91 -5.11 3.11
C ASN A 64 2.62 -5.57 2.39
N LEU A 65 2.44 -6.88 2.24
CA LEU A 65 1.31 -7.45 1.49
C LEU A 65 -0.06 -7.02 2.02
N ALA A 66 -0.21 -6.88 3.34
CA ALA A 66 -1.47 -6.44 3.94
C ALA A 66 -1.75 -4.96 3.66
N VAL A 67 -0.72 -4.11 3.65
CA VAL A 67 -0.84 -2.69 3.26
C VAL A 67 -1.25 -2.58 1.80
N LEU A 68 -0.56 -3.30 0.90
CA LEU A 68 -0.92 -3.32 -0.52
C LEU A 68 -2.34 -3.85 -0.74
N ASN A 69 -2.75 -4.89 0.00
CA ASN A 69 -4.10 -5.45 -0.11
C ASN A 69 -5.20 -4.46 0.32
N VAL A 70 -4.96 -3.68 1.39
CA VAL A 70 -5.89 -2.62 1.80
C VAL A 70 -6.08 -1.61 0.67
N LEU A 71 -4.99 -1.17 0.03
CA LEU A 71 -5.06 -0.21 -1.08
C LEU A 71 -5.69 -0.81 -2.34
N ALA A 72 -5.36 -2.06 -2.67
CA ALA A 72 -5.95 -2.76 -3.81
C ALA A 72 -7.47 -2.89 -3.67
N ARG A 73 -7.97 -3.15 -2.45
CA ARG A 73 -9.41 -3.19 -2.14
C ARG A 73 -10.12 -1.85 -2.29
N LEU A 74 -9.38 -0.74 -2.25
CA LEU A 74 -9.92 0.60 -2.53
C LEU A 74 -9.85 0.96 -4.02
N GLY A 75 -9.32 0.07 -4.87
CA GLY A 75 -9.19 0.29 -6.31
C GLY A 75 -7.91 1.02 -6.72
N ALA A 76 -6.92 1.14 -5.83
CA ALA A 76 -5.64 1.76 -6.12
C ALA A 76 -4.92 1.09 -7.31
N GLY A 77 -4.26 1.92 -8.12
CA GLY A 77 -3.14 1.48 -8.93
C GLY A 77 -1.85 1.42 -8.13
N PHE A 78 -0.78 0.94 -8.76
CA PHE A 78 0.53 0.78 -8.10
C PHE A 78 1.67 1.23 -9.01
N ASP A 79 2.56 2.06 -8.48
CA ASP A 79 3.85 2.39 -9.10
C ASP A 79 4.93 1.47 -8.51
N ILE A 80 5.50 0.63 -9.36
CA ILE A 80 6.55 -0.33 -9.01
C ILE A 80 7.88 0.07 -9.65
N VAL A 81 8.99 -0.34 -9.03
CA VAL A 81 10.35 -0.11 -9.54
C VAL A 81 11.16 -1.40 -9.71
N SER A 82 10.56 -2.57 -9.48
CA SER A 82 11.19 -3.87 -9.73
C SER A 82 10.17 -4.98 -9.98
N GLY A 83 10.61 -6.09 -10.56
CA GLY A 83 9.81 -7.32 -10.68
C GLY A 83 9.41 -7.89 -9.32
N GLY A 84 10.23 -7.71 -8.27
CA GLY A 84 9.85 -8.12 -6.92
C GLY A 84 8.65 -7.35 -6.35
N GLU A 85 8.52 -6.06 -6.70
CA GLU A 85 7.34 -5.27 -6.34
C GLU A 85 6.12 -5.64 -7.19
N LEU A 86 6.31 -5.96 -8.47
CA LEU A 86 5.24 -6.51 -9.32
C LEU A 86 4.61 -7.74 -8.66
N GLU A 87 5.42 -8.72 -8.29
CA GLU A 87 4.92 -9.97 -7.69
C GLU A 87 4.24 -9.72 -6.33
N ARG A 88 4.69 -8.72 -5.55
CA ARG A 88 4.00 -8.31 -4.31
C ARG A 88 2.63 -7.72 -4.57
N VAL A 89 2.49 -6.87 -5.60
CA VAL A 89 1.20 -6.29 -5.98
C VAL A 89 0.23 -7.39 -6.43
N LEU A 90 0.69 -8.31 -7.28
CA LEU A 90 -0.11 -9.45 -7.73
C LEU A 90 -0.55 -10.33 -6.55
N ALA A 91 0.37 -10.68 -5.65
CA ALA A 91 0.07 -11.47 -4.46
C ALA A 91 -0.88 -10.76 -3.47
N ALA A 92 -0.86 -9.43 -3.44
CA ALA A 92 -1.78 -8.62 -2.63
C ALA A 92 -3.17 -8.45 -3.28
N GLY A 93 -3.39 -8.99 -4.49
CA GLY A 93 -4.64 -8.87 -5.23
C GLY A 93 -4.80 -7.54 -5.99
N GLY A 94 -3.70 -6.85 -6.27
CA GLY A 94 -3.70 -5.68 -7.15
C GLY A 94 -3.99 -6.05 -8.59
N GLU A 95 -4.70 -5.16 -9.30
CA GLU A 95 -5.07 -5.36 -10.69
C GLU A 95 -3.88 -5.00 -11.61
N PRO A 96 -3.34 -5.93 -12.41
CA PRO A 96 -2.18 -5.66 -13.26
C PRO A 96 -2.38 -4.45 -14.19
N GLY A 97 -3.57 -4.32 -14.79
CA GLY A 97 -3.95 -3.22 -15.66
C GLY A 97 -3.98 -1.83 -14.99
N LYS A 98 -3.67 -1.74 -13.69
CA LYS A 98 -3.49 -0.48 -12.93
C LYS A 98 -2.07 -0.30 -12.40
N VAL A 99 -1.13 -1.12 -12.85
CA VAL A 99 0.28 -1.06 -12.44
C VAL A 99 1.08 -0.28 -13.48
N VAL A 100 1.91 0.66 -13.02
CA VAL A 100 2.92 1.37 -13.83
C VAL A 100 4.31 0.96 -13.36
N PHE A 101 5.24 0.71 -14.30
CA PHE A 101 6.58 0.22 -13.98
C PHE A 101 7.64 1.29 -14.25
N SER A 102 8.04 1.98 -13.19
CA SER A 102 9.10 2.97 -13.14
C SER A 102 10.51 2.35 -13.00
N GLY A 103 11.54 3.19 -12.91
CA GLY A 103 12.92 2.75 -12.66
C GLY A 103 13.80 2.69 -13.91
N LEU A 104 15.08 3.08 -13.76
CA LEU A 104 16.04 3.24 -14.86
C LEU A 104 16.74 1.93 -15.26
N GLY A 105 16.81 0.95 -14.35
CA GLY A 105 17.64 -0.26 -14.49
C GLY A 105 16.84 -1.55 -14.69
N LYS A 106 15.69 -1.47 -15.36
CA LYS A 106 14.82 -2.65 -15.60
C LYS A 106 15.59 -3.72 -16.39
N GLN A 107 15.56 -4.95 -15.89
CA GLN A 107 16.13 -6.09 -16.58
C GLN A 107 15.14 -6.65 -17.62
N GLU A 108 15.64 -7.28 -18.68
CA GLU A 108 14.82 -7.87 -19.75
C GLU A 108 13.76 -8.84 -19.19
N ALA A 109 14.14 -9.66 -18.19
CA ALA A 109 13.23 -10.59 -17.53
C ALA A 109 12.08 -9.88 -16.78
N GLU A 110 12.35 -8.72 -16.15
CA GLU A 110 11.32 -7.94 -15.47
C GLU A 110 10.35 -7.31 -16.48
N ILE A 111 10.87 -6.83 -17.61
CA ILE A 111 10.07 -6.27 -18.70
C ILE A 111 9.19 -7.37 -19.32
N ALA A 112 9.75 -8.54 -19.62
CA ALA A 112 9.01 -9.67 -20.17
C ALA A 112 7.87 -10.11 -19.24
N ARG A 113 8.14 -10.20 -17.93
CA ARG A 113 7.11 -10.54 -16.93
C ARG A 113 6.01 -9.47 -16.84
N ALA A 114 6.38 -8.19 -16.86
CA ALA A 114 5.42 -7.09 -16.84
C ALA A 114 4.49 -7.11 -18.07
N LEU A 115 5.01 -7.46 -19.24
CA LEU A 115 4.21 -7.65 -20.46
C LEU A 115 3.29 -8.88 -20.35
N GLU A 116 3.80 -10.00 -19.83
CA GLU A 116 3.04 -11.25 -19.65
C GLU A 116 1.79 -11.05 -18.78
N VAL A 117 1.94 -10.30 -17.67
CA VAL A 117 0.82 -10.04 -16.75
C VAL A 117 -0.08 -8.87 -17.19
N GLY A 118 0.31 -8.14 -18.25
CA GLY A 118 -0.49 -7.07 -18.83
C GLY A 118 -0.60 -5.83 -17.94
N ILE A 119 0.53 -5.23 -17.54
CA ILE A 119 0.51 -3.95 -16.83
C ILE A 119 -0.02 -2.80 -17.71
N ALA A 120 -0.41 -1.68 -17.10
CA ALA A 120 -1.07 -0.55 -17.80
C ALA A 120 -0.20 0.14 -18.86
N CYS A 121 1.13 0.14 -18.64
CA CYS A 121 2.16 0.95 -19.30
C CYS A 121 2.04 2.46 -19.01
#